data_AF-A0A7K2MQE5-F1
#
_entry.id   AF-A0A7K2MQE5-F1
#
_cell.length_a   1.000
_cell.length_b   1.000
_cell.length_c   1.000
_cell.angle_alpha   90.00
_cell.angle_beta   90.00
_cell.angle_gamma   90.00
#
_symmetry.space_group_name_H-M   'P 1'
#
loop_
_entity.id
_entity.type
_entity.pdbx_description
1 polymer ?
#
loop_
_entity_poly.entity_id
_entity_poly.type
_entity_poly.pdbx_seq_one_letter_code
_entity_poly.pdbx_strand_id
1 'polypeptide(L)' 'MDLRFGDGKPTDEERAAVDALLGPPESSWEGADRSDADLRWARGGREARDRRDRLLPALHALNDRVGWISEGALDYVCRR' A
#
# COMPACT_ATOMS: atom_id res chain seq x y z
N MET A 1 4.51 -15.22 -7.75
CA MET A 1 3.12 -15.11 -7.30
C MET A 1 2.56 -13.88 -7.96
N ASP A 2 1.48 -14.03 -8.72
CA ASP A 2 0.83 -12.91 -9.40
C ASP A 2 -0.19 -12.27 -8.45
N LEU A 3 -0.07 -10.95 -8.25
CA LEU A 3 -1.03 -10.18 -7.45
C LEU A 3 -2.22 -9.81 -8.33
N ARG A 4 -3.42 -9.87 -7.75
CA ARG A 4 -4.69 -9.48 -8.39
C ARG A 4 -5.29 -8.39 -7.53
N PHE A 5 -5.48 -7.21 -8.11
CA PHE A 5 -6.13 -6.07 -7.48
C PHE A 5 -7.49 -5.86 -8.16
N GLY A 6 -8.47 -5.40 -7.40
CA GLY A 6 -9.76 -4.97 -7.91
C GLY A 6 -9.70 -3.56 -8.50
N ASP A 7 -10.86 -3.06 -8.92
CA ASP A 7 -11.03 -1.70 -9.45
C ASP A 7 -11.37 -0.68 -8.34
N GLY A 8 -11.50 -1.15 -7.10
CA GLY A 8 -11.77 -0.31 -5.93
C GLY A 8 -10.65 0.70 -5.70
N LYS A 9 -11.02 1.96 -5.46
CA LYS A 9 -10.07 3.02 -5.13
C LYS A 9 -10.16 3.35 -3.64
N PRO A 10 -9.03 3.40 -2.91
CA PRO A 10 -9.03 3.90 -1.56
C PRO A 10 -9.44 5.38 -1.58
N THR A 11 -10.28 5.74 -0.62
CA THR A 11 -10.56 7.13 -0.27
C THR A 11 -9.29 7.81 0.24
N ASP A 12 -9.28 9.14 0.24
CA ASP A 12 -8.12 9.90 0.73
C ASP A 12 -7.87 9.68 2.22
N GLU A 13 -8.92 9.40 2.99
CA GLU A 13 -8.81 9.10 4.43
C GLU A 13 -8.18 7.73 4.68
N GLU A 14 -8.55 6.71 3.90
CA GLU A 14 -7.91 5.39 3.95
C GLU A 14 -6.44 5.46 3.53
N ARG A 15 -6.14 6.21 2.47
CA ARG A 15 -4.76 6.45 2.00
C ARG A 15 -3.92 7.10 3.09
N ALA A 16 -4.42 8.18 3.69
CA ALA A 16 -3.76 8.88 4.79
C ALA A 16 -3.58 7.98 6.01
N ALA A 17 -4.45 7.00 6.25
CA ALA A 17 -4.29 6.05 7.35
C ALA A 17 -3.11 5.12 7.19
N VAL A 18 -2.94 4.60 5.99
CA VAL A 18 -1.84 3.71 5.64
C VAL A 18 -0.53 4.48 5.57
N ASP A 19 -0.52 5.66 4.94
CA ASP A 19 0.69 6.47 4.76
C ASP A 19 1.23 7.03 6.08
N ALA A 20 0.36 7.34 7.04
CA ALA A 20 0.79 7.76 8.38
C ALA A 20 1.59 6.67 9.13
N LEU A 21 1.33 5.39 8.83
CA LEU A 21 2.02 4.26 9.45
C LEU A 21 3.25 3.81 8.66
N LEU A 22 3.11 3.70 7.34
CA LEU A 22 4.12 3.10 6.45
C LEU A 22 5.06 4.15 5.83
N GLY A 23 4.79 5.44 6.03
CA GLY A 23 5.45 6.55 5.32
C GLY A 23 4.85 6.79 3.94
N PRO A 24 5.32 7.78 3.17
CA PRO A 24 4.93 7.93 1.76
C PRO A 24 5.44 6.76 0.90
N PRO A 25 4.82 6.44 -0.24
CA PRO A 25 5.32 5.41 -1.14
C PRO A 25 6.59 5.93 -1.84
N GLU A 26 7.60 5.08 -1.98
CA GLU A 26 8.92 5.52 -2.49
C GLU A 26 9.13 5.20 -3.97
N SER A 27 8.30 4.33 -4.55
CA SER A 27 8.39 3.93 -5.96
C SER A 27 7.01 3.70 -6.56
N SER A 28 6.92 3.69 -7.89
CA SER A 28 5.65 3.37 -8.56
C SER A 28 5.16 1.94 -8.36
N TRP A 29 6.03 1.05 -7.89
CA TRP A 29 5.64 -0.29 -7.45
C TRP A 29 4.91 -0.28 -6.11
N GLU A 30 5.16 0.74 -5.27
CA GLU A 30 4.49 0.99 -3.99
C GLU A 30 3.30 1.97 -4.11
N GLY A 31 3.00 2.45 -5.32
CA GLY A 31 1.93 3.41 -5.56
C GLY A 31 2.35 4.89 -5.58
N ALA A 32 3.65 5.18 -5.66
CA ALA A 32 4.15 6.53 -5.97
C ALA A 32 4.04 6.85 -7.48
N ASP A 33 4.32 8.09 -7.86
CA ASP A 33 4.44 8.47 -9.26
C ASP A 33 5.61 7.73 -9.94
N ARG A 34 5.43 7.43 -11.23
CA ARG A 34 6.44 6.74 -12.05
C ARG A 34 7.69 7.60 -12.19
N SER A 35 8.85 7.05 -11.81
CA SER A 35 10.16 7.68 -12.00
C SER A 35 11.00 6.95 -13.06
N ASP A 36 12.01 7.61 -13.62
CA ASP A 36 12.95 6.99 -14.56
C ASP A 36 13.70 5.77 -13.99
N ALA A 37 13.85 5.71 -12.67
CA ALA A 37 14.45 4.58 -11.97
C ALA A 37 13.56 3.33 -12.00
N ASP A 38 12.24 3.51 -12.00
CA ASP A 38 11.26 2.42 -12.03
C ASP A 38 11.14 1.79 -13.43
N LEU A 39 11.51 2.53 -14.48
CA LEU A 39 11.41 2.08 -15.87
C LEU A 39 12.49 1.07 -16.27
N ARG A 40 13.54 0.91 -15.47
CA ARG A 40 14.70 0.08 -15.83
C ARG A 40 14.81 -1.20 -15.01
N TRP A 41 14.24 -1.25 -13.81
CA TRP A 41 14.28 -2.44 -12.95
C TRP A 41 13.23 -2.39 -11.84
N ALA A 42 12.64 -3.54 -11.48
CA ALA A 42 11.84 -3.69 -10.28
C ALA A 42 12.74 -3.73 -9.02
N ARG A 43 12.58 -2.74 -8.12
CA ARG A 43 13.21 -2.67 -6.79
C ARG A 43 12.18 -2.91 -5.68
N GLY A 44 12.64 -3.23 -4.46
CA GLY A 44 11.80 -3.27 -3.26
C GLY A 44 11.17 -4.61 -2.89
N GLY A 45 11.23 -5.64 -3.74
CA GLY A 45 10.56 -6.93 -3.47
C GLY A 45 11.07 -7.70 -2.24
N ARG A 46 12.28 -7.43 -1.75
CA ARG A 46 12.79 -7.96 -0.47
C ARG A 46 12.27 -7.12 0.70
N GLU A 47 12.44 -5.82 0.65
CA GLU A 47 11.93 -4.88 1.68
C GLU A 47 10.42 -5.04 1.89
N ALA A 48 9.64 -5.21 0.82
CA ALA A 48 8.21 -5.49 0.90
C ALA A 48 7.90 -6.78 1.68
N ARG A 49 8.72 -7.83 1.54
CA ARG A 49 8.55 -9.08 2.31
C ARG A 49 8.94 -8.91 3.77
N ASP A 50 9.97 -8.12 4.04
CA ASP A 50 10.44 -7.83 5.39
C ASP A 50 9.42 -6.97 6.16
N ARG A 51 8.55 -6.23 5.46
CA ARG A 51 7.42 -5.44 6.02
C ARG A 51 6.12 -6.24 6.23
N ARG A 52 6.10 -7.57 6.04
CA ARG A 52 4.88 -8.38 6.14
C ARG A 52 4.23 -8.34 7.53
N ASP A 53 5.02 -8.11 8.57
CA ASP A 53 4.58 -7.87 9.93
C ASP A 53 3.70 -6.60 10.07
N ARG A 54 3.85 -5.64 9.15
CA ARG A 54 3.10 -4.38 9.14
C ARG A 54 1.69 -4.47 8.57
N LEU A 55 1.33 -5.60 7.95
CA LEU A 55 0.00 -5.79 7.38
C LEU A 55 -1.11 -5.64 8.43
N LEU A 56 -1.02 -6.37 9.54
CA LEU A 56 -2.05 -6.31 10.57
C LEU A 56 -2.14 -4.91 11.24
N PRO A 57 -1.01 -4.25 11.60
CA PRO A 57 -1.03 -2.84 12.03
C PRO A 57 -1.69 -1.88 11.03
N ALA A 58 -1.47 -2.04 9.73
CA ALA A 58 -2.10 -1.19 8.71
C ALA A 58 -3.62 -1.39 8.65
N LEU A 59 -4.10 -2.63 8.75
CA LEU A 59 -5.53 -2.94 8.78
C LEU A 59 -6.21 -2.39 10.05
N HIS A 60 -5.53 -2.44 11.20
CA HIS A 60 -6.03 -1.80 12.42
C HIS A 60 -6.09 -0.28 12.26
N ALA A 61 -5.06 0.36 11.71
CA ALA A 61 -5.06 1.81 11.48
C ALA A 61 -6.21 2.27 10.58
N LEU A 62 -6.57 1.47 9.56
CA LEU A 62 -7.73 1.70 8.72
C LEU A 62 -9.05 1.56 9.50
N ASN A 63 -9.20 0.45 10.23
CA ASN A 63 -10.40 0.20 11.00
C ASN A 63 -10.62 1.25 12.11
N ASP A 64 -9.55 1.68 12.78
CA ASP A 64 -9.61 2.70 13.84
C ASP A 64 -10.01 4.09 13.28
N ARG A 65 -9.66 4.37 12.02
CA ARG A 65 -9.94 5.65 11.34
C ARG A 65 -11.34 5.68 10.74
N VAL A 66 -11.68 4.64 9.97
CA VAL A 66 -12.84 4.62 9.07
C VAL A 66 -13.96 3.73 9.62
N GLY A 67 -13.67 2.82 10.54
CA GLY A 67 -14.62 1.89 11.15
C GLY A 67 -14.92 0.63 10.32
N TRP A 68 -14.31 0.51 9.13
CA TRP A 68 -14.39 -0.66 8.24
C TRP A 68 -13.22 -0.64 7.25
N ILE A 69 -13.03 -1.73 6.50
CA ILE A 69 -11.97 -1.86 5.50
C ILE A 69 -12.61 -2.12 4.13
N SER A 70 -12.42 -1.18 3.20
CA SER A 70 -12.89 -1.34 1.81
C SER A 70 -11.95 -2.21 0.97
N GLU A 71 -12.45 -2.69 -0.17
CA GLU A 71 -11.61 -3.37 -1.16
C GLU A 71 -10.48 -2.45 -1.66
N GLY A 72 -10.79 -1.17 -1.89
CA GLY A 72 -9.79 -0.17 -2.28
C GLY A 72 -8.71 0.05 -1.22
N ALA A 73 -9.08 0.07 0.06
CA ALA A 73 -8.12 0.16 1.16
C ALA A 73 -7.24 -1.09 1.28
N LEU A 74 -7.83 -2.28 1.15
CA LEU A 74 -7.08 -3.54 1.18
C LEU A 74 -6.06 -3.60 0.03
N ASP A 75 -6.50 -3.25 -1.18
CA ASP A 75 -5.63 -3.23 -2.36
C ASP A 75 -4.51 -2.20 -2.23
N TYR A 76 -4.80 -1.05 -1.62
CA TYR A 76 -3.80 -0.04 -1.34
C TYR A 76 -2.73 -0.56 -0.38
N VAL A 77 -3.13 -1.18 0.74
CA VAL A 77 -2.19 -1.77 1.71
C VAL A 77 -1.37 -2.89 1.07
N CYS A 78 -1.98 -3.75 0.25
CA CYS A 78 -1.26 -4.85 -0.40
C CYS A 78 -0.24 -4.38 -1.45
N ARG A 79 -0.35 -3.14 -1.92
CA ARG A 79 0.60 -2.54 -2.85
C ARG A 79 1.81 -1.89 -2.16
N ARG A 80 1.71 -1.60 -0.86
CA ARG A 80 2.78 -0.98 -0.04
C ARG A 80 3.80 -2.00 0.44
#